data_AF-A0A916ZTT5-F1
#
_entry.id   AF-A0A916ZTT5-F1
#
_cell.length_a   1.000
_cell.length_b   1.000
_cell.length_c   1.000
_cell.angle_alpha   90.00
_cell.angle_beta   90.00
_cell.angle_gamma   90.00
#
_symmetry.space_group_name_H-M   'P 1'
#
loop_
_entity.id
_entity.type
_entity.pdbx_description
1 polymer ?
#
loop_
_entity_poly.entity_id
_entity_poly.type
_entity_poly.pdbx_seq_one_letter_code
_entity_poly.pdbx_strand_id
1 'polypeptide(L)'
;MPEKSEDSRGWIVVVDETTGDFTVEGPAPDQARWEHAIAAAKAAGRKVAWRYDEGTRDEAVAQAMHQYGGKEIYPGGSIVALA
;
A
#
# COMPACT_ATOMS: atom_id res chain seq x y z
N MET A 1 16.44 -6.68 25.34
CA MET A 1 16.10 -6.79 23.90
C MET A 1 14.59 -6.86 23.86
N PRO A 2 13.83 -5.87 23.39
CA PRO A 2 12.39 -6.05 23.37
C PRO A 2 12.02 -7.00 22.24
N GLU A 3 11.29 -8.05 22.61
CA GLU A 3 10.54 -8.95 21.75
C GLU A 3 9.83 -8.17 20.65
N LYS A 4 10.07 -8.55 19.39
CA LYS A 4 9.16 -8.21 18.31
C LYS A 4 7.87 -8.99 18.57
N SER A 5 6.92 -8.37 19.25
CA SER A 5 5.57 -8.91 19.42
C SER A 5 4.99 -9.29 18.07
N GLU A 6 4.52 -10.53 17.98
CA GLU A 6 3.92 -11.25 16.84
C GLU A 6 2.61 -10.64 16.30
N ASP A 7 2.43 -9.33 16.37
CA ASP A 7 1.19 -8.64 16.01
C ASP A 7 1.45 -7.41 15.11
N SER A 8 2.36 -7.54 14.13
CA SER A 8 2.55 -6.53 13.09
C SER A 8 1.34 -6.53 12.13
N ARG A 9 0.20 -5.98 12.58
CA ARG A 9 -1.02 -5.75 11.77
C ARG A 9 -0.86 -4.59 10.79
N GLY A 10 0.31 -4.45 10.18
CA GLY A 10 0.55 -3.35 9.27
C GLY A 10 -0.14 -3.56 7.93
N TRP A 11 -0.46 -2.45 7.29
CA TRP A 11 -1.06 -2.36 5.97
C TRP A 11 -0.12 -1.61 5.04
N ILE A 12 0.08 -2.12 3.84
CA ILE A 12 0.75 -1.38 2.78
C ILE A 12 -0.33 -0.71 1.95
N VAL A 13 -0.29 0.62 1.89
CA VAL A 13 -1.11 1.39 0.97
C VAL A 13 -0.23 1.82 -0.19
N VAL A 14 -0.60 1.44 -1.40
CA VAL A 14 0.04 1.91 -2.63
C VAL A 14 -0.93 2.77 -3.40
N VAL A 15 -0.46 3.92 -3.89
CA VAL A 15 -1.27 4.94 -4.53
C VAL A 15 -0.72 5.23 -5.91
N ASP A 16 -1.58 5.33 -6.92
CA ASP A 16 -1.26 5.96 -8.20
C ASP A 16 -1.41 7.48 -8.05
N GLU A 17 -0.30 8.21 -8.08
CA GLU A 17 -0.29 9.66 -7.92
C GLU A 17 -0.89 10.41 -9.12
N THR A 18 -1.14 9.70 -10.23
CA THR A 18 -1.77 10.27 -11.43
C THR A 18 -3.28 10.33 -11.26
N THR A 19 -3.89 9.29 -10.72
CA THR A 19 -5.35 9.20 -10.56
C THR A 19 -5.82 9.43 -9.12
N GLY A 20 -4.92 9.33 -8.14
CA GLY A 20 -5.24 9.32 -6.72
C GLY A 20 -5.81 7.99 -6.22
N ASP A 21 -5.97 7.00 -7.10
CA ASP A 21 -6.47 5.68 -6.74
C ASP A 21 -5.45 4.93 -5.91
N PHE A 22 -5.91 4.10 -4.98
CA PHE A 22 -5.04 3.37 -4.07
C PHE A 22 -5.47 1.92 -3.88
N THR A 23 -4.56 1.10 -3.38
CA THR A 23 -4.82 -0.29 -3.01
C THR A 23 -4.22 -0.53 -1.64
N VAL A 24 -4.89 -1.35 -0.83
CA VAL A 24 -4.48 -1.65 0.55
C VAL A 24 -4.26 -3.14 0.69
N GLU A 25 -3.08 -3.53 1.15
CA GLU A 25 -2.71 -4.93 1.36
C GLU A 25 -2.33 -5.18 2.82
N GLY A 26 -2.79 -6.31 3.36
CA GLY A 26 -2.46 -6.78 4.69
C GLY A 26 -3.56 -7.66 5.27
N PRO A 27 -3.51 -7.94 6.59
CA PRO A 27 -2.45 -7.52 7.53
C PRO A 27 -1.12 -8.27 7.28
N ALA A 28 0.00 -7.68 7.71
CA ALA A 28 1.36 -8.23 7.56
C ALA A 28 1.76 -8.61 6.11
N PRO A 29 1.61 -7.70 5.14
CA PRO A 29 1.99 -7.98 3.77
C PRO A 29 3.49 -8.26 3.66
N ASP A 30 3.89 -9.10 2.70
CA ASP A 30 5.30 -9.32 2.36
C ASP A 30 5.91 -8.01 1.84
N GLN A 31 6.53 -7.25 2.73
CA GLN A 31 7.08 -5.93 2.43
C GLN A 31 8.11 -5.99 1.30
N ALA A 32 8.94 -7.02 1.26
CA ALA A 32 9.97 -7.17 0.22
C ALA A 32 9.32 -7.36 -1.16
N ARG A 33 8.26 -8.15 -1.24
CA ARG A 33 7.47 -8.32 -2.48
C ARG A 33 6.86 -7.00 -2.95
N TRP A 34 6.33 -6.20 -2.03
CA TRP A 34 5.74 -4.89 -2.35
C TRP A 34 6.77 -3.86 -2.77
N GLU A 35 7.87 -3.74 -2.04
CA GLU A 35 8.96 -2.83 -2.38
C GLU A 35 9.50 -3.13 -3.79
N HIS A 36 9.68 -4.41 -4.12
CA HIS A 36 10.12 -4.82 -5.46
C HIS A 36 9.11 -4.44 -6.54
N ALA A 37 7.81 -4.66 -6.31
CA ALA A 37 6.78 -4.29 -7.27
C ALA A 37 6.62 -2.78 -7.46
N ILE A 38 6.73 -2.00 -6.38
CA ILE A 38 6.72 -0.53 -6.43
C ILE A 38 7.93 -0.03 -7.21
N ALA A 39 9.11 -0.60 -6.97
CA ALA A 39 10.32 -0.26 -7.71
C ALA A 39 10.17 -0.57 -9.22
N ALA A 40 9.60 -1.73 -9.56
CA ALA A 40 9.31 -2.10 -10.95
C ALA A 40 8.30 -1.14 -11.60
N ALA A 41 7.23 -0.77 -10.90
CA ALA A 41 6.24 0.19 -11.39
C ALA A 41 6.85 1.57 -11.65
N LYS A 42 7.69 2.06 -10.73
CA LYS A 42 8.45 3.31 -10.92
C LYS A 42 9.40 3.24 -12.10
N ALA A 43 10.13 2.13 -12.27
CA ALA A 43 11.03 1.90 -13.39
C ALA A 43 10.28 1.86 -14.74
N ALA A 44 9.03 1.39 -14.75
CA ALA A 44 8.14 1.42 -15.91
C ALA A 44 7.52 2.82 -16.17
N GLY A 45 7.89 3.85 -15.40
CA GLY A 45 7.42 5.21 -15.56
C GLY A 45 6.08 5.52 -14.86
N ARG A 46 5.55 4.60 -14.04
CA ARG A 46 4.35 4.88 -13.23
C ARG A 46 4.69 5.80 -12.06
N LYS A 47 3.83 6.77 -11.78
CA LYS A 47 3.93 7.63 -10.60
C LYS A 47 3.18 6.97 -9.46
N VAL A 48 3.90 6.20 -8.66
CA VAL A 48 3.33 5.49 -7.51
C VAL A 48 3.99 5.93 -6.20
N ALA A 49 3.17 6.19 -5.19
CA ALA A 49 3.59 6.40 -3.82
C ALA A 49 3.18 5.18 -2.98
N TRP A 50 3.87 4.96 -1.87
CA TRP A 50 3.46 3.93 -0.91
C TRP A 50 3.75 4.39 0.51
N ARG A 51 3.02 3.79 1.45
CA ARG A 51 3.24 3.96 2.88
C ARG A 51 2.84 2.70 3.62
N TYR A 52 3.48 2.51 4.76
CA TYR A 52 3.13 1.46 5.72
C TYR A 52 2.32 2.11 6.85
N ASP A 53 1.18 1.52 7.17
CA ASP A 53 0.27 1.99 8.22
C ASP A 53 0.13 0.89 9.28
N GLU A 54 0.49 1.20 10.53
CA GLU A 54 0.38 0.27 11.67
C GLU A 54 -1.01 0.30 12.33
N GLY A 55 -1.90 1.18 11.86
CA GLY A 55 -3.27 1.30 12.33
C GLY A 55 -4.20 0.22 11.78
N THR A 56 -5.49 0.48 11.88
CA THR A 56 -6.52 -0.38 11.28
C THR A 56 -6.60 -0.17 9.77
N ARG A 57 -7.16 -1.15 9.05
CA ARG A 57 -7.41 -1.03 7.61
C ARG A 57 -8.29 0.18 7.29
N ASP A 58 -9.34 0.39 8.07
CA ASP A 58 -10.28 1.49 7.84
C ASP A 58 -9.61 2.85 8.01
N GLU A 59 -8.69 2.98 8.97
CA GLU A 59 -7.86 4.20 9.11
C GLU A 59 -6.92 4.38 7.91
N ALA A 60 -6.26 3.31 7.46
CA ALA A 60 -5.38 3.36 6.30
C ALA A 60 -6.12 3.79 5.02
N VAL A 61 -7.34 3.26 4.82
CA VAL A 61 -8.25 3.62 3.72
C VAL A 61 -8.74 5.05 3.87
N ALA A 62 -9.27 5.44 5.04
CA ALA A 62 -9.82 6.77 5.27
C ALA A 62 -8.77 7.86 5.07
N GLN A 63 -7.54 7.64 5.56
CA GLN A 63 -6.42 8.55 5.34
C GLN A 63 -6.02 8.62 3.85
N ALA A 64 -6.00 7.48 3.14
CA ALA A 64 -5.68 7.48 1.71
C ALA A 64 -6.75 8.23 0.89
N MET A 65 -8.03 8.01 1.19
CA MET A 65 -9.14 8.77 0.59
C MET A 65 -9.02 10.26 0.90
N HIS A 66 -8.71 10.62 2.15
CA HIS A 66 -8.57 12.03 2.55
C HIS A 66 -7.39 12.72 1.88
N GLN A 67 -6.25 12.03 1.73
CA GLN A 67 -5.02 12.61 1.20
C GLN A 67 -5.01 12.70 -0.33
N TYR A 68 -5.54 11.68 -1.01
CA TYR A 68 -5.40 11.54 -2.47
C TYR A 68 -6.72 11.73 -3.23
N GLY A 69 -7.87 11.66 -2.56
CA GLY A 69 -9.19 11.90 -3.15
C GLY A 69 -9.69 10.82 -4.12
N GLY A 70 -8.91 9.77 -4.37
CA GLY A 70 -9.30 8.66 -5.24
C GLY A 70 -10.04 7.54 -4.50
N LYS A 71 -10.23 6.42 -5.19
CA LYS A 71 -10.95 5.24 -4.67
C LYS A 71 -10.00 4.07 -4.44
N GLU A 72 -10.45 3.14 -3.58
CA GLU A 72 -9.75 1.88 -3.41
C GLU A 72 -9.98 0.96 -4.62
N ILE A 73 -8.91 0.35 -5.13
CA ILE A 73 -8.89 -0.57 -6.26
C ILE A 73 -8.62 -1.99 -5.78
N TYR A 74 -9.44 -2.91 -6.28
CA TYR A 74 -9.38 -4.35 -6.01
C TYR A 74 -9.10 -5.13 -7.30
N PRO A 75 -8.37 -6.26 -7.23
CA PRO A 75 -7.72 -6.82 -6.05
C PRO A 75 -6.49 -6.01 -5.59
N GLY A 76 -6.05 -6.29 -4.35
CA GLY A 76 -4.76 -5.84 -3.82
C GLY A 76 -3.64 -6.00 -4.85
N GLY A 77 -2.81 -4.97 -5.02
CA GLY A 77 -1.64 -5.03 -5.92
C GLY A 77 -1.92 -4.65 -7.38
N SER A 78 -3.16 -4.33 -7.74
CA SER A 78 -3.54 -3.91 -9.10
C SER A 78 -2.76 -2.68 -9.62
N ILE A 79 -2.40 -1.75 -8.72
CA ILE A 79 -1.66 -0.52 -9.07
C ILE A 79 -0.20 -0.81 -9.48
N VAL A 80 0.40 -1.87 -8.93
CA VAL A 80 1.80 -2.25 -9.21
C VAL A 80 1.90 -3.56 -9.99
N ALA A 81 0.78 -4.01 -10.58
CA ALA A 81 0.70 -5.28 -11.31
C ALA A 81 1.21 -6.49 -10.50
N LEU A 82 0.90 -6.51 -9.19
CA LEU A 82 1.23 -7.60 -8.28
C LEU A 82 0.21 -8.75 -8.28
N ALA A 83 -0.84 -8.65 -9.11
CA ALA A 83 -1.96 -9.57 -9.21
C ALA A 83 -1.54 -11.02 -9.50
#